data_AF-A0A662I4L4-F1
#
_entry.id   AF-A0A662I4L4-F1
#
_cell.length_a   1.000
_cell.length_b   1.000
_cell.length_c   1.000
_cell.angle_alpha   90.00
_cell.angle_beta   90.00
_cell.angle_gamma   90.00
#
_symmetry.space_group_name_H-M   'P 1'
#
loop_
_entity.id
_entity.type
_entity.pdbx_description
1 polymer ?
#
loop_
_entity_poly.entity_id
_entity_poly.type
_entity_poly.pdbx_seq_one_letter_code
_entity_poly.pdbx_strand_id
1 'polypeptide(L)'
;MEETVLSKEISSESRVLGLIAWLLILIGPVAAILIKPEDYFVKFHAFQSLIFSICVIIAHVTLTTLSQIPVLWLFLRPLFLFVYPLIYIIWLVVALIC
;
A
#
# COMPACT_ATOMS: atom_id res chain seq x y z
N MET A 1 33.82 -17.97 -10.45
CA MET A 1 32.39 -18.27 -10.22
C MET A 1 31.83 -17.11 -9.41
N GLU A 2 31.73 -15.93 -10.04
CA GLU A 2 31.58 -14.66 -9.32
C GLU A 2 30.96 -13.55 -10.20
N GLU A 3 30.04 -13.91 -11.11
CA GLU A 3 29.39 -12.93 -12.01
C GLU A 3 27.89 -13.20 -12.25
N THR A 4 27.18 -13.82 -11.30
CA THR A 4 25.73 -14.06 -11.43
C THR A 4 24.89 -13.34 -10.39
N VAL A 5 25.41 -12.28 -9.77
CA VAL A 5 24.54 -11.22 -9.22
C VAL A 5 24.24 -10.26 -10.35
N LEU A 6 23.63 -10.79 -11.42
CA LEU A 6 23.02 -9.97 -12.45
C LEU A 6 21.90 -9.23 -11.72
N SER A 7 22.10 -7.95 -11.40
CA SER A 7 21.00 -7.10 -10.95
C SER A 7 19.95 -7.17 -12.05
N LYS A 8 18.91 -7.98 -11.84
CA LYS A 8 17.79 -8.10 -12.76
C LYS A 8 17.20 -6.70 -12.83
N GLU A 9 17.57 -5.94 -13.87
CA GLU A 9 17.00 -4.63 -14.08
C GLU A 9 15.49 -4.78 -14.10
N ILE A 10 14.82 -4.06 -13.21
CA ILE A 10 13.37 -4.08 -13.13
C ILE A 10 12.85 -3.41 -14.40
N SER A 11 12.06 -4.15 -15.17
CA SER A 11 11.51 -3.60 -16.42
C SER A 11 10.61 -2.40 -16.14
N SER A 12 10.60 -1.42 -17.04
CA SER A 12 9.73 -0.24 -16.92
C SER A 12 8.25 -0.63 -16.77
N GLU A 13 7.83 -1.68 -17.48
CA GLU A 13 6.49 -2.26 -17.36
C GLU A 13 6.20 -2.78 -15.95
N SER A 14 7.15 -3.47 -15.32
CA SER A 14 7.02 -3.97 -13.95
C SER A 14 6.86 -2.82 -12.95
N ARG A 15 7.59 -1.70 -13.16
CA ARG A 15 7.43 -0.47 -12.36
C ARG A 15 6.07 0.17 -12.52
N VAL A 16 5.56 0.25 -13.74
CA VAL A 16 4.22 0.78 -14.01
C VAL A 16 3.14 -0.08 -13.36
N LEU A 17 3.25 -1.41 -13.44
CA LEU A 17 2.32 -2.32 -12.76
C LEU A 17 2.41 -2.21 -11.23
N GLY A 18 3.61 -2.02 -10.69
CA GLY A 18 3.82 -1.69 -9.27
C GLY A 18 3.09 -0.41 -8.87
N LEU A 19 3.25 0.67 -9.64
CA LEU A 19 2.57 1.93 -9.40
C LEU A 19 1.04 1.80 -9.51
N ILE A 20 0.53 1.08 -10.52
CA ILE A 20 -0.91 0.81 -10.68
C ILE A 20 -1.46 0.07 -9.45
N ALA A 21 -0.68 -0.87 -8.89
CA ALA A 21 -1.07 -1.55 -7.67
C ALA A 21 -1.26 -0.58 -6.50
N TRP A 22 -0.44 0.47 -6.38
CA TRP A 22 -0.58 1.48 -5.32
C TRP A 22 -1.69 2.51 -5.58
N LEU A 23 -1.89 2.91 -6.84
CA LEU A 23 -2.89 3.93 -7.20
C LEU A 23 -4.33 3.41 -7.12
N LEU A 24 -4.57 2.16 -7.51
CA LEU A 24 -5.91 1.58 -7.56
C LEU A 24 -6.28 0.76 -6.31
N ILE A 25 -5.46 0.84 -5.25
CA ILE A 25 -5.73 0.37 -3.87
C ILE A 25 -6.08 -1.13 -3.81
N LEU A 26 -7.35 -1.51 -3.95
CA LEU A 26 -7.80 -2.91 -3.90
C LEU A 26 -7.79 -3.58 -5.28
N ILE A 27 -8.21 -2.85 -6.32
CA ILE A 27 -8.36 -3.42 -7.67
C ILE A 27 -7.01 -3.51 -8.36
N GLY A 28 -6.16 -2.49 -8.17
CA GLY A 28 -4.80 -2.42 -8.72
C GLY A 28 -3.93 -3.63 -8.45
N PRO A 29 -3.72 -4.03 -7.18
CA PRO A 29 -2.83 -5.12 -6.85
C PRO A 29 -3.36 -6.46 -7.35
N VAL A 30 -4.69 -6.67 -7.31
CA VAL A 30 -5.30 -7.88 -7.88
C VAL A 30 -5.05 -7.93 -9.39
N ALA A 31 -5.29 -6.82 -10.10
CA ALA A 31 -5.03 -6.74 -11.53
C ALA A 31 -3.54 -6.94 -11.87
N ALA A 32 -2.63 -6.32 -11.12
CA ALA A 32 -1.19 -6.43 -11.33
C ALA A 32 -0.68 -7.88 -11.18
N ILE A 33 -1.18 -8.61 -10.17
CA ILE A 33 -0.87 -10.04 -9.97
C ILE A 33 -1.39 -10.88 -11.14
N LEU A 34 -2.59 -10.60 -11.64
CA LEU A 34 -3.16 -11.34 -12.76
C LEU A 34 -2.45 -11.07 -14.10
N ILE A 35 -1.93 -9.85 -14.30
CA ILE A 35 -1.22 -9.46 -15.53
C ILE A 35 0.19 -10.06 -15.58
N LYS A 36 0.96 -9.99 -14.48
CA LYS A 36 2.32 -10.55 -14.39
C LYS A 36 2.51 -11.44 -13.14
N PRO A 37 1.91 -12.64 -13.11
CA PRO A 37 1.94 -13.53 -11.93
C PRO A 37 3.32 -14.11 -11.60
N GLU A 38 4.26 -14.11 -12.55
CA GLU A 38 5.63 -14.63 -12.39
C GLU A 38 6.67 -13.53 -12.07
N ASP A 39 6.26 -12.27 -12.09
CA ASP A 39 7.16 -11.15 -11.80
C ASP A 39 7.21 -10.88 -10.29
N TYR A 40 8.33 -11.26 -9.66
CA TYR A 40 8.55 -11.07 -8.22
C TYR A 40 8.41 -9.61 -7.76
N PHE A 41 8.82 -8.64 -8.60
CA PHE A 41 8.71 -7.22 -8.27
C PHE A 41 7.25 -6.77 -8.22
N VAL A 42 6.49 -7.12 -9.27
CA VAL A 42 5.07 -6.80 -9.37
C VAL A 42 4.29 -7.47 -8.23
N LYS A 43 4.55 -8.76 -7.97
CA LYS A 43 3.92 -9.48 -6.86
C LYS A 43 4.20 -8.82 -5.51
N PHE A 44 5.44 -8.44 -5.25
CA PHE A 44 5.82 -7.83 -3.99
C PHE A 44 5.01 -6.55 -3.74
N HIS A 45 5.05 -5.60 -4.69
CA HIS A 45 4.32 -4.35 -4.54
C HIS A 45 2.80 -4.53 -4.58
N ALA A 46 2.30 -5.50 -5.32
CA ALA A 46 0.87 -5.81 -5.33
C ALA A 46 0.40 -6.38 -3.98
N PHE A 47 1.07 -7.38 -3.43
CA PHE A 47 0.71 -7.89 -2.09
C PHE A 47 0.89 -6.83 -1.01
N GLN A 48 1.97 -6.05 -1.08
CA GLN A 48 2.21 -4.95 -0.16
C GLN A 48 1.08 -3.90 -0.21
N SER A 49 0.68 -3.47 -1.40
CA SER A 49 -0.45 -2.54 -1.59
C SER A 49 -1.77 -3.13 -1.10
N LEU A 50 -2.05 -4.40 -1.41
CA LEU A 50 -3.28 -5.06 -0.99
C LEU A 50 -3.39 -5.15 0.54
N ILE A 51 -2.33 -5.61 1.21
CA ILE A 51 -2.28 -5.71 2.68
C ILE A 51 -2.40 -4.32 3.29
N PHE A 52 -1.64 -3.33 2.79
CA PHE A 52 -1.72 -1.95 3.26
C PHE A 52 -3.14 -1.40 3.14
N SER A 53 -3.78 -1.59 1.99
CA SER A 53 -5.15 -1.15 1.72
C SER A 53 -6.16 -1.77 2.69
N ILE A 54 -6.07 -3.08 2.93
CA ILE A 54 -6.94 -3.78 3.89
C ILE A 54 -6.74 -3.21 5.30
N CYS A 55 -5.50 -3.04 5.73
CA CYS A 55 -5.18 -2.46 7.05
C CYS A 55 -5.72 -1.03 7.20
N VAL A 56 -5.58 -0.19 6.17
CA VAL A 56 -6.11 1.19 6.18
C VAL A 56 -7.63 1.19 6.27
N ILE A 57 -8.31 0.31 5.54
CA ILE A 57 -9.78 0.17 5.60
C ILE A 57 -10.22 -0.24 7.01
N ILE A 58 -9.59 -1.28 7.59
CA ILE A 58 -9.91 -1.75 8.95
C ILE A 58 -9.68 -0.63 9.97
N ALA A 59 -8.55 0.06 9.89
CA ALA A 59 -8.22 1.17 10.78
C ALA A 59 -9.25 2.31 10.64
N HIS A 60 -9.59 2.69 9.41
CA HIS A 60 -10.56 3.75 9.14
C HIS A 60 -11.95 3.41 9.69
N VAL A 61 -12.45 2.19 9.45
CA VAL A 61 -13.75 1.73 9.96
C VAL A 61 -13.76 1.69 11.49
N THR A 62 -12.70 1.16 12.10
CA THR A 62 -12.57 1.05 13.57
C THR A 62 -12.57 2.42 14.21
N LEU A 63 -11.72 3.32 13.73
CA LEU A 63 -11.61 4.69 14.23
C LEU A 63 -12.94 5.41 14.07
N THR A 64 -13.55 5.36 12.88
CA THR A 64 -14.84 6.01 12.60
C THR A 64 -15.96 5.50 13.52
N THR A 65 -16.01 4.19 13.77
CA THR A 65 -16.99 3.60 14.71
C THR A 65 -16.77 4.10 16.13
N LEU A 66 -15.52 4.12 16.61
CA LEU A 66 -15.20 4.60 17.96
C LEU A 66 -15.45 6.11 18.13
N SER A 67 -15.31 6.90 17.06
CA SER A 67 -15.57 8.34 17.09
C SER A 67 -17.04 8.70 17.35
N GLN A 68 -17.97 7.77 17.15
CA GLN A 68 -19.40 7.97 17.45
C GLN A 68 -19.68 8.04 18.95
N ILE A 69 -18.73 7.65 19.80
CA ILE A 69 -18.84 7.72 21.26
C ILE A 69 -18.25 9.07 21.71
N PRO A 70 -19.06 10.04 22.19
CA PRO A 70 -18.61 11.42 22.42
C PRO A 70 -17.44 11.54 23.40
N VAL A 71 -17.43 10.71 24.46
CA VAL A 71 -16.36 10.70 25.47
C VAL A 71 -15.04 10.19 24.88
N LEU A 72 -15.08 9.15 24.04
CA LEU A 72 -13.88 8.59 23.41
C LEU A 72 -13.34 9.53 22.33
N TRP A 73 -14.21 10.25 21.62
CA TRP A 73 -13.79 11.19 20.57
C TRP A 73 -12.80 12.24 21.07
N LEU A 74 -13.00 12.76 22.30
CA LEU A 74 -12.10 13.75 22.88
C LEU A 74 -10.64 13.25 22.96
N PHE A 75 -10.47 11.96 23.30
CA PHE A 75 -9.16 11.31 23.41
C PHE A 75 -8.62 10.80 22.07
N LEU A 76 -9.50 10.41 21.14
CA LEU A 76 -9.12 9.88 19.84
C LEU A 76 -8.83 10.97 18.80
N ARG A 77 -9.38 12.17 18.94
CA ARG A 77 -9.20 13.26 17.96
C ARG A 77 -7.71 13.57 17.64
N PRO A 78 -6.77 13.64 18.60
CA PRO A 78 -5.35 13.80 18.27
C PRO A 78 -4.81 12.64 17.45
N LEU A 79 -5.20 11.40 17.78
CA LEU A 79 -4.78 10.21 17.04
C LEU A 79 -5.22 10.31 15.56
N PHE A 80 -6.44 10.77 15.30
CA PHE A 80 -6.92 11.00 13.93
C PHE A 80 -6.05 12.02 13.18
N LEU A 81 -5.70 13.14 13.82
CA LEU A 81 -4.88 14.18 13.20
C LEU A 81 -3.51 13.69 12.76
N PHE A 82 -2.92 12.69 13.41
CA PHE A 82 -1.61 12.14 13.05
C PHE A 82 -1.69 10.90 12.16
N VAL A 83 -2.68 10.03 12.38
CA VAL A 83 -2.78 8.75 11.66
C VAL A 83 -3.06 8.96 10.17
N TYR A 84 -3.99 9.85 9.79
CA TYR A 84 -4.29 10.06 8.37
C TYR A 84 -3.11 10.63 7.57
N PRO A 85 -2.43 11.71 8.03
CA PRO A 85 -1.24 12.19 7.33
C PRO A 85 -0.14 11.15 7.25
N LEU A 86 0.08 10.37 8.31
CA LEU A 86 1.10 9.34 8.33
C LEU A 86 0.79 8.23 7.31
N ILE A 87 -0.45 7.73 7.28
CA ILE A 87 -0.91 6.76 6.28
C ILE A 87 -0.69 7.32 4.87
N TYR A 88 -1.06 8.58 4.63
CA TYR A 88 -0.90 9.22 3.33
C TYR A 88 0.57 9.34 2.90
N ILE A 89 1.46 9.72 3.83
CA ILE A 89 2.91 9.82 3.58
C ILE A 89 3.48 8.44 3.26
N ILE A 90 3.14 7.40 4.05
CA ILE A 90 3.60 6.03 3.80
C ILE A 90 3.14 5.56 2.41
N TRP A 91 1.86 5.77 2.08
CA TRP A 91 1.32 5.43 0.78
C TRP A 91 2.09 6.12 -0.36
N LEU A 92 2.32 7.44 -0.24
CA LEU A 92 3.07 8.22 -1.24
C LEU A 92 4.50 7.72 -1.40
N VAL A 93 5.23 7.53 -0.29
CA VAL A 93 6.63 7.08 -0.33
C VAL A 93 6.73 5.73 -1.01
N VAL A 94 5.86 4.78 -0.65
CA VAL A 94 5.92 3.44 -1.23
C VAL A 94 5.50 3.44 -2.70
N ALA A 95 4.52 4.26 -3.08
CA ALA A 95 4.10 4.43 -4.47
C ALA A 95 5.18 5.09 -5.35
N LEU A 96 6.10 5.86 -4.78
CA LEU A 96 7.18 6.52 -5.55
C LEU A 96 8.42 5.65 -5.73
N ILE A 97 8.67 4.72 -4.80
CA ILE A 97 9.85 3.83 -4.85
C ILE A 97 9.61 2.53 -5.61
N CYS A 98 8.38 2.30 -6.11
CA CYS A 98 8.06 1.14 -6.93
C CYS A 98 8.40 1.31 -8.43
#